data_AF-A0ABD5XSR5-F1
#
_entry.id   AF-A0ABD5XSR5-F1
#
_cell.length_a   1.000
_cell.length_b   1.000
_cell.length_c   1.000
_cell.angle_alpha   90.00
_cell.angle_beta   90.00
_cell.angle_gamma   90.00
#
_symmetry.space_group_name_H-M   'P 1'
#
loop_
_entity.id
_entity.type
_entity.pdbx_description
1 polymer ?
#
loop_
_entity_poly.entity_id
_entity_poly.type
_entity_poly.pdbx_seq_one_letter_code
_entity_poly.pdbx_strand_id
1 'polypeptide(L)'
;MLPSRQVADWSAAVDRVRAVATLGDGLALWGVSLAGGHVVRVAAERRDVDAVVARTPFSDGRALLRSKSPTYLARAVGAGLRDRVGGLVGRPHRVKVYGRPDEFAALNEPGALDGYAALIPRNSTWQNRTRARTLLALPRYRPVADAADVGCPSLVVAGTEDAVVPYATAERLADALPASSLVALPMGHFDPWEDRFVEVLAHEVAFLDEALGRP
;
A
#
# COMPACT_ATOMS: atom_id res chain seq x y z
N MET A 1 -12.97 0.28 3.62
CA MET A 1 -12.58 1.41 4.49
C MET A 1 -11.96 2.47 3.58
N LEU A 2 -12.07 3.76 3.89
CA LEU A 2 -11.43 4.79 3.05
C LEU A 2 -9.91 4.85 3.35
N PRO A 3 -9.03 5.18 2.39
CA PRO A 3 -7.60 5.34 2.64
C PRO A 3 -7.29 6.28 3.81
N SER A 4 -8.00 7.41 3.91
CA SER A 4 -7.80 8.37 5.03
C SER A 4 -8.10 7.79 6.41
N ARG A 5 -9.04 6.85 6.52
CA ARG A 5 -9.31 6.15 7.78
C ARG A 5 -8.20 5.16 8.12
N GLN A 6 -7.67 4.47 7.12
CA GLN A 6 -6.52 3.57 7.32
C GLN A 6 -5.28 4.35 7.76
N VAL A 7 -5.02 5.52 7.16
CA VAL A 7 -3.95 6.42 7.60
C VAL A 7 -4.15 6.85 9.06
N ALA A 8 -5.38 7.21 9.46
CA ALA A 8 -5.68 7.52 10.86
C ALA A 8 -5.46 6.31 11.80
N ASP A 9 -5.82 5.10 11.37
CA ASP A 9 -5.56 3.87 12.13
C ASP A 9 -4.04 3.62 12.28
N TRP A 10 -3.24 3.89 11.24
CA TRP A 10 -1.78 3.84 11.32
C TRP A 10 -1.21 4.86 12.30
N SER A 11 -1.68 6.12 12.27
CA SER A 11 -1.25 7.14 13.23
C SER A 11 -1.60 6.76 14.67
N ALA A 12 -2.80 6.22 14.91
CA ALA A 12 -3.18 5.71 16.22
C ALA A 12 -2.36 4.49 16.66
N ALA A 13 -1.95 3.63 15.73
CA ALA A 13 -1.06 2.51 16.01
C ALA A 13 0.33 3.00 16.45
N VAL A 14 0.87 4.05 15.82
CA VAL A 14 2.12 4.69 16.23
C VAL A 14 2.02 5.21 17.67
N ASP A 15 0.96 5.97 17.99
CA ASP A 15 0.75 6.48 19.34
C ASP A 15 0.69 5.35 20.37
N ARG A 16 0.01 4.25 20.03
CA ARG A 16 -0.10 3.08 20.90
C ARG A 16 1.24 2.40 21.14
N VAL A 17 2.04 2.23 20.09
CA VAL A 17 3.37 1.59 20.15
C VAL A 17 4.32 2.43 21.00
N ARG A 18 4.34 3.75 20.80
CA ARG A 18 5.16 4.69 21.61
C ARG A 18 4.81 4.66 23.10
N ALA A 19 3.58 4.31 23.46
CA ALA A 19 3.16 4.17 24.85
C ALA A 19 3.54 2.81 25.51
N VAL A 20 4.14 1.85 24.79
CA VAL A 20 4.56 0.56 25.36
C VAL A 20 5.99 0.68 25.91
N ALA A 21 6.12 0.78 27.23
CA ALA A 21 7.41 0.96 27.90
C ALA A 21 8.45 -0.16 27.68
N THR A 22 8.02 -1.36 27.26
CA THR A 22 8.93 -2.49 27.00
C THR A 22 9.51 -2.49 25.58
N LEU A 23 9.04 -1.61 24.69
CA LEU A 23 9.61 -1.45 23.35
C LEU A 23 10.77 -0.46 23.40
N GLY A 24 11.75 -0.63 22.49
CA GLY A 24 12.86 0.31 22.36
C GLY A 24 12.44 1.63 21.73
N ASP A 25 13.40 2.57 21.64
CA ASP A 25 13.14 3.93 21.17
C ASP A 25 13.05 4.05 19.64
N GLY A 26 13.55 3.07 18.87
CA GLY A 26 13.48 3.08 17.41
C GLY A 26 12.11 2.63 16.89
N LEU A 27 11.51 3.43 16.01
CA LEU A 27 10.25 3.14 15.33
C LEU A 27 10.39 3.24 13.82
N ALA A 28 10.25 2.09 13.15
CA ALA A 28 10.11 2.05 11.70
C ALA A 28 8.65 1.76 11.29
N LEU A 29 8.21 2.39 10.21
CA LEU A 29 6.95 2.06 9.54
C LEU A 29 7.23 1.16 8.34
N TRP A 30 6.59 0.00 8.30
CA TRP A 30 6.76 -0.97 7.23
C TRP A 30 5.41 -1.24 6.55
N GLY A 31 5.33 -1.09 5.23
CA GLY A 31 4.08 -1.19 4.49
C GLY A 31 4.23 -1.76 3.09
N VAL A 32 3.27 -2.59 2.68
CA VAL A 32 3.18 -3.20 1.35
C VAL A 32 2.02 -2.62 0.54
N SER A 33 2.19 -2.43 -0.77
CA SER A 33 1.10 -2.03 -1.68
C SER A 33 0.41 -0.75 -1.19
N LEU A 34 -0.91 -0.73 -0.99
CA LEU A 34 -1.64 0.41 -0.42
C LEU A 34 -1.07 0.90 0.92
N ALA A 35 -0.61 -0.02 1.77
CA ALA A 35 0.02 0.32 3.03
C ALA A 35 1.42 0.92 2.85
N GLY A 36 2.14 0.60 1.77
CA GLY A 36 3.39 1.28 1.39
C GLY A 36 3.17 2.78 1.15
N GLY A 37 2.01 3.15 0.59
CA GLY A 37 1.58 4.55 0.53
C GLY A 37 1.16 5.14 1.88
N HIS A 38 0.55 4.33 2.75
CA HIS A 38 0.14 4.77 4.09
C HIS A 38 1.34 5.15 4.95
N VAL A 39 2.39 4.33 4.97
CA VAL A 39 3.59 4.61 5.79
C VAL A 39 4.30 5.90 5.37
N VAL A 40 4.39 6.18 4.07
CA VAL A 40 4.87 7.47 3.55
C VAL A 40 3.99 8.61 4.04
N ARG A 41 2.66 8.46 3.90
CA ARG A 41 1.72 9.51 4.28
C ARG A 41 1.76 9.84 5.77
N VAL A 42 1.94 8.83 6.62
CA VAL A 42 2.05 8.98 8.07
C VAL A 42 3.39 9.61 8.44
N ALA A 43 4.49 9.15 7.84
CA ALA A 43 5.82 9.70 8.10
C ALA A 43 5.95 11.17 7.66
N ALA A 44 5.21 11.61 6.64
CA ALA A 44 5.14 13.01 6.24
C ALA A 44 4.56 13.93 7.34
N GLU A 45 3.63 13.42 8.16
CA GLU A 45 2.97 14.17 9.25
C GLU A 45 3.66 14.02 10.61
N ARG A 46 4.67 13.15 10.70
CA ARG A 46 5.26 12.74 11.97
C ARG A 46 6.76 13.01 11.98
N ARG A 47 7.28 13.32 13.17
CA ARG A 47 8.71 13.52 13.44
C ARG A 47 9.28 12.50 14.42
N ASP A 48 8.42 11.61 14.91
CA ASP A 48 8.72 10.51 15.82
C ASP A 48 8.68 9.16 15.08
N VAL A 49 9.00 9.16 13.78
CA VAL A 49 9.21 7.97 12.96
C VAL A 49 10.66 8.02 12.48
N ASP A 50 11.40 6.95 12.72
CA ASP A 50 12.85 6.90 12.52
C ASP A 50 13.22 6.32 11.15
N ALA A 51 12.36 5.48 10.56
CA ALA A 51 12.55 4.92 9.22
C ALA A 51 11.23 4.52 8.55
N VAL A 52 11.23 4.46 7.21
CA VAL A 52 10.11 3.94 6.40
C VAL A 52 10.61 2.84 5.46
N VAL A 53 9.86 1.74 5.37
CA VAL A 53 10.03 0.71 4.35
C VAL A 53 8.72 0.57 3.57
N ALA A 54 8.77 0.85 2.28
CA ALA A 54 7.64 0.83 1.37
C ALA A 54 7.87 -0.22 0.27
N ARG A 55 7.26 -1.40 0.43
CA ARG A 55 7.35 -2.52 -0.51
C ARG A 55 6.23 -2.46 -1.54
N THR A 56 6.58 -2.61 -2.81
CA THR A 56 5.69 -2.51 -3.98
C THR A 56 4.62 -1.42 -3.84
N PRO A 57 5.00 -0.17 -3.46
CA PRO A 57 4.08 0.76 -2.83
C PRO A 57 3.14 1.43 -3.83
N PHE A 58 1.85 1.45 -3.49
CA PHE A 58 0.89 2.30 -4.17
C PHE A 58 1.13 3.76 -3.78
N SER A 59 1.55 4.59 -4.74
CA SER A 59 1.98 5.97 -4.46
C SER A 59 1.16 7.06 -5.16
N ASP A 60 0.43 6.74 -6.25
CA ASP A 60 -0.34 7.75 -7.01
C ASP A 60 -1.64 7.20 -7.60
N GLY A 61 -2.78 7.56 -6.98
CA GLY A 61 -4.09 7.22 -7.49
C GLY A 61 -4.47 7.82 -8.84
N ARG A 62 -3.82 8.91 -9.27
CA ARG A 62 -4.03 9.43 -10.63
C ARG A 62 -3.35 8.54 -11.67
N ALA A 63 -2.20 7.96 -11.35
CA ALA A 63 -1.55 7.00 -12.22
C ALA A 63 -2.41 5.74 -12.37
N LEU A 64 -2.95 5.22 -11.26
CA LEU A 64 -3.93 4.13 -11.28
C LEU A 64 -5.16 4.49 -12.13
N LEU A 65 -5.73 5.68 -11.97
CA LEU A 65 -6.89 6.10 -12.76
C LEU A 65 -6.61 6.05 -14.27
N ARG A 66 -5.42 6.48 -14.69
CA ARG A 66 -5.00 6.50 -16.09
C ARG A 66 -4.72 5.12 -16.68
N SER A 67 -4.37 4.13 -15.85
CA SER A 67 -4.10 2.76 -16.33
C SER A 67 -5.36 1.92 -16.54
N LYS A 68 -6.51 2.34 -16.01
CA LYS A 68 -7.76 1.56 -16.07
C LYS A 68 -8.59 1.90 -17.32
N SER A 69 -9.31 0.90 -17.84
CA SER A 69 -10.21 1.07 -18.98
C SER A 69 -11.44 1.92 -18.64
N PRO A 70 -12.02 2.66 -19.59
CA PRO A 70 -13.24 3.44 -19.35
C PRO A 70 -14.41 2.62 -18.80
N THR A 71 -14.55 1.37 -19.27
CA THR A 71 -15.57 0.43 -18.76
C THR A 71 -15.35 0.08 -17.30
N TYR A 72 -14.10 -0.19 -16.90
CA TYR A 72 -13.77 -0.43 -15.49
C TYR A 72 -14.09 0.80 -14.64
N LEU A 73 -13.71 1.99 -15.10
CA LEU A 73 -13.95 3.24 -14.39
C LEU A 73 -15.44 3.52 -14.20
N ALA A 74 -16.26 3.31 -15.24
CA ALA A 74 -17.71 3.44 -15.13
C ALA A 74 -18.32 2.49 -14.08
N ARG A 75 -17.87 1.23 -14.06
CA ARG A 75 -18.28 0.24 -13.05
C ARG A 75 -17.82 0.64 -11.64
N ALA A 76 -16.59 1.12 -11.49
CA ALA A 76 -16.03 1.61 -10.23
C ALA A 76 -16.80 2.80 -9.66
N VAL A 77 -17.13 3.77 -10.52
CA VAL A 77 -17.94 4.93 -10.15
C VAL A 77 -19.35 4.48 -9.73
N GLY A 78 -20.03 3.67 -10.55
CA GLY A 78 -21.36 3.16 -10.25
C GLY A 78 -21.43 2.37 -8.94
N ALA A 79 -20.49 1.45 -8.73
CA ALA A 79 -20.41 0.66 -7.49
C ALA A 79 -20.12 1.55 -6.28
N GLY A 80 -19.21 2.51 -6.42
CA GLY A 80 -18.87 3.45 -5.36
C GLY A 80 -20.02 4.36 -4.95
N LEU A 81 -20.76 4.90 -5.93
CA LEU A 81 -21.95 5.73 -5.68
C LEU A 81 -23.06 4.90 -5.03
N ARG A 82 -23.29 3.66 -5.51
CA ARG A 82 -24.24 2.73 -4.91
C ARG A 82 -23.91 2.45 -3.45
N ASP A 83 -22.64 2.24 -3.10
CA ASP A 83 -22.23 2.05 -1.70
C ASP A 83 -22.39 3.33 -0.88
N ARG A 84 -22.06 4.50 -1.44
CA ARG A 84 -22.19 5.79 -0.75
C ARG A 84 -23.64 6.09 -0.39
N VAL A 85 -24.56 5.99 -1.36
CA VAL A 85 -26.00 6.20 -1.16
C VAL A 85 -26.61 5.09 -0.29
N GLY A 86 -26.34 3.83 -0.63
CA GLY A 86 -26.85 2.69 0.13
C GLY A 86 -26.40 2.70 1.60
N GLY A 87 -25.18 3.19 1.87
CA GLY A 87 -24.68 3.35 3.22
C GLY A 87 -25.48 4.33 4.09
N LEU A 88 -26.13 5.33 3.50
CA LEU A 88 -26.99 6.27 4.23
C LEU A 88 -28.29 5.63 4.72
N VAL A 89 -28.71 4.54 4.07
CA VAL A 89 -29.95 3.80 4.36
C VAL A 89 -29.66 2.39 4.90
N GLY A 90 -28.47 2.15 5.47
CA GLY A 90 -28.10 0.88 6.09
C GLY A 90 -27.87 -0.29 5.11
N ARG A 91 -27.77 -0.03 3.81
CA ARG A 91 -27.58 -1.03 2.73
C ARG A 91 -26.26 -0.84 1.98
N PRO A 92 -25.11 -1.07 2.63
CA PRO A 92 -23.82 -0.84 2.01
C PRO A 92 -23.55 -1.81 0.86
N HIS A 93 -22.74 -1.38 -0.10
CA HIS A 93 -22.37 -2.18 -1.26
C HIS A 93 -20.87 -2.51 -1.23
N ARG A 94 -20.55 -3.77 -1.52
CA ARG A 94 -19.20 -4.30 -1.48
C ARG A 94 -18.81 -4.88 -2.82
N VAL A 95 -17.52 -4.80 -3.12
CA VAL A 95 -16.88 -5.36 -4.32
C VAL A 95 -15.74 -6.27 -3.87
N LYS A 96 -15.28 -7.17 -4.75
CA LYS A 96 -14.12 -8.01 -4.48
C LYS A 96 -12.86 -7.15 -4.31
N VAL A 97 -11.98 -7.54 -3.39
CA VAL A 97 -10.64 -6.95 -3.25
C VAL A 97 -9.78 -7.43 -4.41
N TYR A 98 -9.71 -8.74 -4.65
CA TYR A 98 -9.01 -9.32 -5.79
C TYR A 98 -9.91 -10.23 -6.64
N GLY A 99 -9.58 -10.41 -7.91
CA GLY A 99 -10.32 -11.28 -8.82
C GLY A 99 -9.54 -11.59 -10.09
N ARG A 100 -10.14 -12.39 -10.98
CA ARG A 100 -9.57 -12.66 -12.31
C ARG A 100 -9.60 -11.39 -13.18
N PRO A 101 -8.80 -11.29 -14.25
CA PRO A 101 -8.82 -10.15 -15.18
C PRO A 101 -10.18 -9.81 -15.78
N ASP A 102 -11.03 -10.80 -16.00
CA ASP A 102 -12.40 -10.67 -16.51
C ASP A 102 -13.43 -10.32 -15.42
N GLU A 103 -13.05 -10.40 -14.14
CA GLU A 103 -13.90 -10.04 -13.01
C GLU A 103 -13.72 -8.58 -12.58
N PHE A 104 -14.78 -8.01 -12.03
CA PHE A 104 -14.70 -6.69 -11.40
C PHE A 104 -14.27 -6.80 -9.94
N ALA A 105 -13.02 -6.43 -9.68
CA ALA A 105 -12.41 -6.33 -8.36
C ALA A 105 -11.56 -5.06 -8.25
N ALA A 106 -11.14 -4.71 -7.03
CA ALA A 106 -10.20 -3.60 -6.83
C ALA A 106 -8.83 -3.92 -7.47
N LEU A 107 -8.41 -5.19 -7.40
CA LEU A 107 -7.19 -5.73 -7.98
C LEU A 107 -7.56 -6.91 -8.89
N ASN A 108 -7.50 -6.71 -10.20
CA ASN A 108 -7.86 -7.71 -11.19
C ASN A 108 -6.76 -7.92 -12.23
N GLU A 109 -5.53 -7.48 -11.94
CA GLU A 109 -4.45 -7.62 -12.91
C GLU A 109 -3.93 -9.06 -12.94
N PRO A 110 -3.26 -9.49 -14.01
CA PRO A 110 -2.65 -10.82 -14.08
C PRO A 110 -1.81 -11.12 -12.84
N GLY A 111 -1.96 -12.32 -12.28
CA GLY A 111 -1.28 -12.74 -11.05
C GLY A 111 -1.93 -12.28 -9.74
N ALA A 112 -2.86 -11.31 -9.75
CA ALA A 112 -3.48 -10.80 -8.53
C ALA A 112 -4.35 -11.83 -7.80
N LEU A 113 -5.02 -12.73 -8.53
CA LEU A 113 -5.84 -13.78 -7.93
C LEU A 113 -4.98 -14.79 -7.15
N ASP A 114 -3.99 -15.37 -7.83
CA ASP A 114 -3.17 -16.44 -7.29
C ASP A 114 -2.25 -15.90 -6.18
N GLY A 115 -1.62 -14.74 -6.40
CA GLY A 115 -0.78 -14.08 -5.40
C GLY A 115 -1.54 -13.72 -4.12
N TYR A 116 -2.74 -13.14 -4.20
CA TYR A 116 -3.53 -12.90 -2.98
C TYR A 116 -4.00 -14.19 -2.31
N ALA A 117 -4.40 -15.20 -3.08
CA ALA A 117 -4.88 -16.45 -2.53
C ALA A 117 -3.78 -17.18 -1.75
N ALA A 118 -2.52 -17.10 -2.20
CA ALA A 118 -1.36 -17.65 -1.51
C ALA A 118 -1.10 -17.00 -0.15
N LEU A 119 -1.44 -15.71 0.01
CA LEU A 119 -1.24 -14.95 1.26
C LEU A 119 -2.29 -15.22 2.33
N ILE A 120 -3.41 -15.85 1.99
CA ILE A 120 -4.53 -16.02 2.92
C ILE A 120 -4.40 -17.39 3.60
N PRO A 121 -4.18 -17.43 4.93
CA PRO A 121 -4.15 -18.70 5.66
C PRO A 121 -5.43 -19.50 5.45
N ARG A 122 -5.32 -20.83 5.36
CA ARG A 122 -6.49 -21.72 5.16
C ARG A 122 -7.55 -21.58 6.26
N ASN A 123 -7.17 -21.16 7.46
CA ASN A 123 -8.04 -20.93 8.61
C ASN A 123 -8.51 -19.47 8.74
N SER A 124 -8.25 -18.61 7.75
CA SER A 124 -8.64 -17.20 7.79
C SER A 124 -10.15 -17.03 7.68
N THR A 125 -10.73 -16.19 8.54
CA THR A 125 -12.13 -15.74 8.44
C THR A 125 -12.30 -14.53 7.52
N TRP A 126 -11.21 -14.07 6.89
CA TRP A 126 -11.24 -12.91 6.02
C TRP A 126 -12.10 -13.15 4.79
N GLN A 127 -12.86 -12.15 4.39
CA GLN A 127 -13.71 -12.20 3.21
C GLN A 127 -13.14 -11.29 2.13
N ASN A 128 -13.07 -11.79 0.90
CA ASN A 128 -12.66 -11.03 -0.29
C ASN A 128 -13.70 -9.97 -0.69
N ARG A 129 -13.86 -8.95 0.16
CA ARG A 129 -14.85 -7.88 0.03
C ARG A 129 -14.39 -6.58 0.67
N THR A 130 -14.38 -5.49 -0.09
CA THR A 130 -14.21 -4.13 0.43
C THR A 130 -15.41 -3.25 0.12
N ARG A 131 -15.54 -2.13 0.84
CA ARG A 131 -16.59 -1.12 0.60
C ARG A 131 -16.31 -0.44 -0.74
N ALA A 132 -17.26 -0.49 -1.67
CA ALA A 132 -17.05 0.00 -3.03
C ALA A 132 -16.75 1.50 -3.08
N ARG A 133 -17.19 2.28 -2.07
CA ARG A 133 -16.87 3.72 -1.96
C ARG A 133 -15.36 4.01 -1.90
N THR A 134 -14.53 3.01 -1.58
CA THR A 134 -13.07 3.17 -1.61
C THR A 134 -12.56 3.46 -3.02
N LEU A 135 -13.21 2.91 -4.07
CA LEU A 135 -12.83 3.12 -5.46
C LEU A 135 -13.02 4.58 -5.90
N LEU A 136 -13.93 5.32 -5.26
CA LEU A 136 -14.09 6.77 -5.48
C LEU A 136 -13.00 7.60 -4.82
N ALA A 137 -12.39 7.08 -3.76
CA ALA A 137 -11.38 7.78 -2.97
C ALA A 137 -9.96 7.56 -3.52
N LEU A 138 -9.68 6.38 -4.07
CA LEU A 138 -8.35 6.02 -4.58
C LEU A 138 -7.76 7.04 -5.56
N PRO A 139 -8.49 7.59 -6.55
CA PRO A 139 -7.90 8.56 -7.48
C PRO A 139 -7.40 9.86 -6.84
N ARG A 140 -7.89 10.19 -5.63
CA ARG A 140 -7.46 11.35 -4.85
C ARG A 140 -6.37 11.02 -3.84
N TYR A 141 -6.10 9.74 -3.60
CA TYR A 141 -5.08 9.30 -2.67
C TYR A 141 -3.73 9.28 -3.38
N ARG A 142 -2.83 10.21 -3.01
CA ARG A 142 -1.55 10.43 -3.71
C ARG A 142 -0.39 10.59 -2.72
N PRO A 143 0.05 9.53 -2.03
CA PRO A 143 1.22 9.56 -1.14
C PRO A 143 2.46 10.24 -1.73
N VAL A 144 2.70 10.12 -3.04
CA VAL A 144 3.81 10.80 -3.72
C VAL A 144 3.78 12.33 -3.57
N ALA A 145 2.60 12.93 -3.37
CA ALA A 145 2.47 14.38 -3.20
C ALA A 145 2.92 14.86 -1.81
N ASP A 146 2.95 13.95 -0.82
CA ASP A 146 3.35 14.23 0.56
C ASP A 146 4.80 13.75 0.82
N ALA A 147 5.44 13.08 -0.15
CA ALA A 147 6.74 12.42 0.03
C ALA A 147 7.88 13.38 0.42
N ALA A 148 7.86 14.62 -0.08
CA ALA A 148 8.88 15.62 0.21
C ALA A 148 8.88 16.07 1.68
N ASP A 149 7.79 15.83 2.42
CA ASP A 149 7.66 16.19 3.84
C ASP A 149 8.16 15.08 4.79
N VAL A 150 8.54 13.92 4.26
CA VAL A 150 9.09 12.79 5.03
C VAL A 150 10.49 13.16 5.51
N GLY A 151 10.66 13.20 6.84
CA GLY A 151 11.91 13.64 7.48
C GLY A 151 12.90 12.52 7.82
N CYS A 152 12.55 11.25 7.60
CA CYS A 152 13.36 10.10 7.97
C CYS A 152 13.85 9.31 6.74
N PRO A 153 14.94 8.53 6.87
CA PRO A 153 15.39 7.61 5.83
C PRO A 153 14.25 6.68 5.37
N SER A 154 14.22 6.41 4.08
CA SER A 154 13.16 5.60 3.45
C SER A 154 13.72 4.57 2.47
N LEU A 155 13.25 3.33 2.53
CA LEU A 155 13.51 2.31 1.53
C LEU A 155 12.26 2.09 0.68
N VAL A 156 12.42 2.16 -0.65
CA VAL A 156 11.42 1.73 -1.61
C VAL A 156 11.92 0.44 -2.27
N VAL A 157 11.15 -0.65 -2.13
CA VAL A 157 11.42 -1.90 -2.86
C VAL A 157 10.35 -2.06 -3.93
N ALA A 158 10.74 -2.18 -5.20
CA ALA A 158 9.83 -2.21 -6.33
C ALA A 158 10.16 -3.33 -7.32
N GLY A 159 9.12 -3.92 -7.90
CA GLY A 159 9.24 -4.86 -9.00
C GLY A 159 9.19 -4.14 -10.35
N THR A 160 10.15 -4.40 -11.24
CA THR A 160 10.14 -3.84 -12.61
C THR A 160 9.08 -4.48 -13.49
N GLU A 161 8.55 -5.64 -13.10
CA GLU A 161 7.53 -6.43 -13.80
C GLU A 161 6.17 -6.38 -13.08
N ASP A 162 6.00 -5.46 -12.14
CA ASP A 162 4.78 -5.31 -11.34
C ASP A 162 3.58 -4.84 -12.19
N ALA A 163 2.68 -5.78 -12.48
CA ALA A 163 1.46 -5.53 -13.23
C ALA A 163 0.34 -4.84 -12.42
N VAL A 164 0.46 -4.79 -11.09
CA VAL A 164 -0.55 -4.22 -10.19
C VAL A 164 -0.23 -2.74 -9.90
N VAL A 165 1.03 -2.46 -9.57
CA VAL A 165 1.55 -1.13 -9.28
C VAL A 165 2.73 -0.88 -10.21
N PRO A 166 2.56 -0.10 -11.29
CA PRO A 166 3.62 0.10 -12.28
C PRO A 166 4.90 0.64 -11.63
N TYR A 167 6.06 0.06 -11.97
CA TYR A 167 7.38 0.43 -11.45
C TYR A 167 7.64 1.95 -11.47
N ALA A 168 7.29 2.64 -12.56
CA ALA A 168 7.46 4.08 -12.70
C ALA A 168 6.76 4.90 -11.59
N THR A 169 5.73 4.36 -10.94
CA THR A 169 5.09 5.01 -9.78
C THR A 169 5.91 4.90 -8.50
N ALA A 170 6.63 3.79 -8.31
CA ALA A 170 7.54 3.58 -7.20
C ALA A 170 8.85 4.36 -7.40
N GLU A 171 9.38 4.39 -8.63
CA GLU A 171 10.54 5.22 -9.00
C GLU A 171 10.30 6.69 -8.69
N ARG A 172 9.18 7.26 -9.18
CA ARG A 172 8.80 8.65 -8.84
C ARG A 172 8.58 8.89 -7.35
N LEU A 173 8.18 7.87 -6.59
CA LEU A 173 8.05 7.99 -5.14
C LEU A 173 9.43 8.08 -4.49
N ALA A 174 10.35 7.21 -4.89
CA ALA A 174 11.73 7.25 -4.40
C ALA A 174 12.40 8.59 -4.70
N ASP A 175 12.26 9.11 -5.92
CA ASP A 175 12.80 10.41 -6.33
C ASP A 175 12.24 11.59 -5.51
N ALA A 176 10.98 11.48 -5.05
CA ALA A 176 10.31 12.52 -4.29
C ALA A 176 10.63 12.47 -2.78
N LEU A 177 11.15 11.35 -2.28
CA LEU A 177 11.54 11.17 -0.87
C LEU A 177 12.94 11.78 -0.66
N PRO A 178 13.14 12.68 0.32
CA PRO A 178 14.40 13.42 0.48
C PRO A 178 15.64 12.56 0.76
N ALA A 179 15.47 11.45 1.48
CA ALA A 179 16.54 10.53 1.85
C ALA A 179 16.07 9.09 1.60
N SER A 180 16.13 8.66 0.33
CA SER A 180 15.62 7.35 -0.07
C SER A 180 16.65 6.45 -0.74
N SER A 181 16.46 5.15 -0.56
CA SER A 181 17.09 4.09 -1.35
C SER A 181 16.02 3.37 -2.16
N LEU A 182 16.28 3.13 -3.44
CA LEU A 182 15.41 2.34 -4.31
C LEU A 182 16.08 1.00 -4.64
N VAL A 183 15.40 -0.09 -4.29
CA VAL A 183 15.74 -1.45 -4.72
C VAL A 183 14.74 -1.88 -5.79
N ALA A 184 15.22 -1.94 -7.03
CA ALA A 184 14.44 -2.37 -8.19
C ALA A 184 14.84 -3.79 -8.60
N LEU A 185 13.90 -4.73 -8.59
CA LEU A 185 14.15 -6.14 -8.92
C LEU A 185 13.27 -6.60 -10.11
N PRO A 186 13.75 -7.52 -10.97
CA PRO A 186 12.94 -8.16 -12.00
C PRO A 186 11.97 -9.14 -11.34
N MET A 187 10.85 -8.61 -10.85
CA MET A 187 9.82 -9.32 -10.10
C MET A 187 8.45 -8.64 -10.24
N GLY A 188 7.39 -9.42 -10.03
CA GLY A 188 6.01 -8.97 -9.94
C GLY A 188 5.60 -8.46 -8.54
N HIS A 189 4.32 -8.14 -8.39
CA HIS A 189 3.77 -7.55 -7.16
C HIS A 189 3.83 -8.50 -5.94
N PHE A 190 3.69 -9.80 -6.17
CA PHE A 190 3.52 -10.83 -5.14
C PHE A 190 4.77 -11.69 -4.92
N ASP A 191 5.71 -11.70 -5.86
CA ASP A 191 6.97 -12.43 -5.79
C ASP A 191 7.78 -12.17 -4.49
N PRO A 192 7.73 -10.98 -3.84
CA PRO A 192 8.34 -10.78 -2.52
C PRO A 192 7.79 -11.67 -1.39
N TRP A 193 6.74 -12.44 -1.64
CA TRP A 193 6.16 -13.42 -0.71
C TRP A 193 6.47 -14.87 -1.10
N GLU A 194 7.08 -15.06 -2.26
CA GLU A 194 7.39 -16.36 -2.85
C GLU A 194 8.89 -16.39 -3.20
N ASP A 195 9.22 -16.43 -4.48
CA ASP A 195 10.58 -16.67 -4.98
C ASP A 195 11.60 -15.58 -4.59
N ARG A 196 11.15 -14.35 -4.32
CA ARG A 196 12.01 -13.21 -3.97
C ARG A 196 11.95 -12.84 -2.50
N PHE A 197 11.30 -13.64 -1.67
CA PHE A 197 11.13 -13.34 -0.24
C PHE A 197 12.45 -13.09 0.48
N VAL A 198 13.42 -13.98 0.34
CA VAL A 198 14.72 -13.88 1.05
C VAL A 198 15.53 -12.67 0.59
N GLU A 199 15.57 -12.42 -0.73
CA GLU A 199 16.29 -11.27 -1.30
C GLU A 199 15.68 -9.94 -0.85
N VAL A 200 14.36 -9.79 -0.95
CA VAL A 200 13.65 -8.59 -0.51
C VAL A 200 13.82 -8.37 0.99
N LEU A 201 13.65 -9.43 1.80
CA LEU A 201 13.81 -9.34 3.25
C LEU A 201 15.23 -8.91 3.63
N ALA A 202 16.27 -9.41 2.95
CA ALA A 202 17.65 -9.03 3.22
C ALA A 202 17.89 -7.53 3.00
N HIS A 203 17.35 -6.95 1.92
CA HIS A 203 17.43 -5.51 1.68
C HIS A 203 16.71 -4.69 2.75
N GLU A 204 15.51 -5.12 3.15
CA GLU A 204 14.73 -4.43 4.17
C GLU A 204 15.39 -4.47 5.56
N VAL A 205 15.95 -5.62 5.93
CA VAL A 205 16.67 -5.78 7.21
C VAL A 205 17.95 -4.95 7.20
N ALA A 206 18.77 -5.04 6.15
CA ALA A 206 20.01 -4.27 6.06
C ALA A 206 19.76 -2.75 6.17
N PHE A 207 18.70 -2.25 5.50
CA PHE A 207 18.30 -0.86 5.62
C PHE A 207 17.85 -0.49 7.03
N LEU A 208 17.06 -1.34 7.70
CA LEU A 208 16.58 -1.08 9.06
C LEU A 208 17.71 -1.12 10.09
N ASP A 209 18.67 -2.03 9.93
CA ASP A 209 19.85 -2.11 10.79
C ASP A 209 20.67 -0.81 10.70
N GLU A 210 20.93 -0.33 9.49
CA GLU A 210 21.59 0.97 9.26
C GLU A 210 20.77 2.15 9.83
N ALA A 211 19.49 2.25 9.49
CA ALA A 211 18.65 3.38 9.85
C ALA A 211 18.35 3.49 11.35
N LEU A 212 18.29 2.35 12.05
CA LEU A 212 18.01 2.29 13.49
C LEU A 212 19.29 2.14 14.34
N GLY A 213 20.47 2.19 13.72
CA GLY A 213 21.75 2.10 14.42
C GLY A 213 21.99 0.74 15.11
N ARG A 214 21.47 -0.34 14.53
CA ARG A 214 21.73 -1.72 14.98
C ARG A 214 22.89 -2.28 14.15
N PRO A 215 24.03 -2.62 14.78
CA PRO A 215 25.17 -3.23 14.07
C PRO A 215 24.88 -4.65 13.62
#